data_AF-A0A7C5Y4A1-F1
#
_entry.id   AF-A0A7C5Y4A1-F1
#
_cell.length_a   1.000
_cell.length_b   1.000
_cell.length_c   1.000
_cell.angle_alpha   90.00
_cell.angle_beta   90.00
_cell.angle_gamma   90.00
#
_symmetry.space_group_name_H-M   'P 1'
#
loop_
_entity.id
_entity.type
_entity.pdbx_description
1 polymer ?
#
loop_
_entity_poly.entity_id
_entity_poly.type
_entity_poly.pdbx_seq_one_letter_code
_entity_poly.pdbx_strand_id
1 'polypeptide(L)'
;MEWYSSLDFSKVSDEDRFRILEYAVSKFGRMKVQELLGVSRVTMWRLLNRQAKVDDDKLRALLSLITQREFETFISARDRLRALGILREDGTVDYGLALEILAVARDDEYLKNAILRFVMQEFREDLKKMLGVSFAGVVLRWEEGFEAFLRERKKRRSYKQYC
;
A
#
# COMPACT_ATOMS: atom_id res chain seq x y z
N MET A 1 -17.74 -24.37 3.69
CA MET A 1 -18.08 -23.38 2.67
C MET A 1 -16.77 -22.88 2.07
N GLU A 2 -16.55 -23.03 0.76
CA GLU A 2 -15.32 -22.55 0.13
C GLU A 2 -15.35 -21.02 0.10
N TRP A 3 -14.28 -20.37 0.58
CA TRP A 3 -14.25 -18.92 0.79
C TRP A 3 -14.41 -18.13 -0.53
N TYR A 4 -14.06 -18.72 -1.66
CA TYR A 4 -14.18 -18.12 -2.99
C TYR A 4 -15.54 -18.38 -3.67
N SER A 5 -16.46 -19.10 -3.02
CA SER A 5 -17.78 -19.39 -3.61
C SER A 5 -18.65 -18.15 -3.82
N SER A 6 -18.41 -17.07 -3.07
CA SER A 6 -19.10 -15.78 -3.18
C SER A 6 -18.41 -14.79 -4.12
N LEU A 7 -17.27 -15.15 -4.73
CA LEU A 7 -16.55 -14.25 -5.63
C LEU A 7 -17.18 -14.26 -7.03
N ASP A 8 -17.38 -13.08 -7.59
CA ASP A 8 -17.73 -12.91 -8.99
C ASP A 8 -16.45 -12.89 -9.84
N PHE A 9 -16.14 -14.03 -10.46
CA PHE A 9 -14.93 -14.20 -11.24
C PHE A 9 -14.87 -13.30 -12.48
N SER A 10 -16.03 -12.87 -13.01
CA SER A 10 -16.07 -11.97 -14.18
C SER A 10 -15.39 -10.63 -13.92
N LYS A 11 -15.27 -10.23 -12.65
CA LYS A 11 -14.63 -8.99 -12.21
C LYS A 11 -13.14 -9.13 -11.91
N VAL A 12 -12.60 -10.35 -11.93
CA VAL A 12 -11.16 -10.59 -11.72
C VAL A 12 -10.44 -10.41 -13.04
N SER A 13 -9.57 -9.40 -13.11
CA SER A 13 -8.82 -9.05 -14.31
C SER A 13 -7.93 -10.20 -14.79
N ASP A 14 -7.70 -10.31 -16.10
CA ASP A 14 -6.78 -11.33 -16.65
C ASP A 14 -5.39 -11.24 -16.00
N GLU A 15 -4.91 -10.03 -15.69
CA GLU A 15 -3.64 -9.81 -15.01
C GLU A 15 -3.61 -10.45 -13.62
N ASP A 16 -4.65 -10.24 -12.81
CA ASP A 16 -4.73 -10.82 -11.46
C ASP A 16 -4.86 -12.34 -11.52
N ARG A 17 -5.58 -12.87 -12.51
CA ARG A 17 -5.66 -14.32 -12.74
C ARG A 17 -4.28 -14.91 -13.04
N PHE A 18 -3.45 -14.24 -13.84
CA PHE A 18 -2.07 -14.67 -14.09
C PHE A 18 -1.18 -14.55 -12.85
N ARG A 19 -1.32 -13.48 -12.05
CA ARG A 19 -0.61 -13.37 -10.76
C ARG A 19 -0.92 -14.53 -9.83
N ILE A 20 -2.19 -14.93 -9.74
CA ILE A 20 -2.63 -16.08 -8.93
C ILE A 20 -2.01 -17.38 -9.45
N LEU A 21 -1.99 -17.59 -10.78
CA LEU A 21 -1.32 -18.73 -11.40
C LEU A 21 0.19 -18.76 -11.08
N GLU A 22 0.89 -17.66 -11.29
CA GLU A 22 2.33 -17.53 -11.04
C GLU A 22 2.66 -17.82 -9.57
N TYR A 23 1.86 -17.28 -8.64
CA TYR A 23 2.00 -17.55 -7.21
C TYR A 23 1.78 -19.02 -6.88
N ALA A 24 0.70 -19.62 -7.37
CA ALA A 24 0.42 -21.04 -7.13
C ALA A 24 1.56 -21.93 -7.65
N VAL A 25 2.12 -21.62 -8.82
CA VAL A 25 3.26 -22.34 -9.39
C VAL A 25 4.53 -22.15 -8.59
N SER A 26 4.81 -20.93 -8.13
CA SER A 26 5.97 -20.61 -7.28
C SER A 26 5.92 -21.37 -5.95
N LYS A 27 4.75 -21.43 -5.31
CA LYS A 27 4.57 -22.03 -3.98
C LYS A 27 4.44 -23.55 -4.01
N PHE A 28 3.64 -24.09 -4.94
CA PHE A 28 3.27 -25.51 -4.96
C PHE A 28 4.01 -26.31 -6.03
N GLY A 29 4.74 -25.63 -6.92
CA GLY A 29 5.47 -26.25 -8.02
C GLY A 29 4.60 -26.48 -9.25
N ARG A 30 5.23 -26.36 -10.43
CA ARG A 30 4.56 -26.50 -11.74
C ARG A 30 3.82 -27.82 -11.91
N MET A 31 4.41 -28.95 -11.47
CA MET A 31 3.82 -30.27 -11.65
C MET A 31 2.47 -30.40 -10.93
N LYS A 32 2.42 -29.97 -9.66
CA LYS A 32 1.22 -30.04 -8.83
C LYS A 32 0.10 -29.13 -9.36
N VAL A 33 0.45 -27.92 -9.81
CA VAL A 33 -0.53 -27.00 -10.41
C VAL A 33 -1.03 -27.54 -11.75
N GLN A 34 -0.16 -28.14 -12.56
CA GLN A 34 -0.57 -28.75 -13.83
C GLN A 34 -1.57 -29.89 -13.63
N GLU A 35 -1.31 -30.77 -12.64
CA GLU A 35 -2.20 -31.88 -12.27
C GLU A 35 -3.55 -31.36 -11.79
N LEU A 36 -3.56 -30.37 -10.89
CA LEU A 36 -4.78 -29.75 -10.39
C LEU A 36 -5.63 -29.15 -11.51
N LEU A 37 -5.00 -28.42 -12.43
CA LEU A 37 -5.70 -27.79 -13.55
C LEU A 37 -6.17 -28.81 -14.59
N GLY A 38 -5.71 -30.06 -14.54
CA GLY A 38 -6.04 -31.09 -15.52
C GLY A 38 -5.56 -30.76 -16.93
N VAL A 39 -4.49 -29.96 -17.07
CA VAL A 39 -4.02 -29.46 -18.37
C VAL A 39 -2.76 -30.18 -18.86
N SER A 40 -2.60 -30.21 -20.18
CA SER A 40 -1.37 -30.75 -20.80
C SER A 40 -0.13 -29.89 -20.47
N ARG A 41 1.07 -30.46 -20.61
CA ARG A 41 2.34 -29.72 -20.46
C ARG A 41 2.44 -28.52 -21.40
N VAL A 42 1.90 -28.64 -22.62
CA VAL A 42 1.87 -27.58 -23.64
C VAL A 42 0.91 -26.47 -23.22
N THR A 43 -0.28 -26.82 -22.76
CA THR A 43 -1.27 -25.85 -22.25
C THR A 43 -0.73 -25.11 -21.05
N MET A 44 -0.06 -25.81 -20.12
CA MET A 44 0.59 -25.19 -18.97
C MET A 44 1.68 -24.19 -19.41
N TRP A 45 2.48 -24.53 -20.41
CA TRP A 45 3.46 -23.60 -20.98
C TRP A 45 2.77 -22.38 -21.62
N ARG A 46 1.67 -22.56 -22.36
CA ARG A 46 0.91 -21.44 -22.93
C ARG A 46 0.34 -20.51 -21.85
N LEU A 47 -0.19 -21.07 -20.76
CA LEU A 47 -0.69 -20.28 -19.62
C LEU A 47 0.43 -19.47 -18.97
N LEU A 48 1.58 -20.09 -18.68
CA LEU A 48 2.74 -19.41 -18.08
C LEU A 48 3.34 -18.33 -18.98
N ASN A 49 3.24 -18.48 -20.30
CA ASN A 49 3.67 -17.47 -21.26
C ASN A 49 2.53 -16.54 -21.69
N ARG A 50 1.39 -16.56 -21.00
CA ARG A 50 0.22 -15.69 -21.24
C ARG A 50 -0.35 -15.78 -22.67
N GLN A 51 -0.12 -16.91 -23.34
CA GLN A 51 -0.66 -17.23 -24.67
C GLN A 51 -2.04 -17.89 -24.60
N ALA A 52 -2.50 -18.24 -23.41
CA ALA A 52 -3.83 -18.76 -23.14
C ALA A 52 -4.38 -18.09 -21.88
N LYS A 53 -5.68 -17.80 -21.86
CA LYS A 53 -6.35 -17.23 -20.68
C LYS A 53 -6.51 -18.25 -19.56
N VAL A 54 -6.47 -17.74 -18.33
CA VAL A 54 -6.97 -18.45 -17.15
C VAL A 54 -8.47 -18.20 -17.08
N ASP A 55 -9.29 -19.16 -17.50
CA ASP A 55 -10.74 -19.07 -17.38
C ASP A 55 -11.22 -19.30 -15.94
N ASP A 56 -12.52 -19.16 -15.73
CA ASP A 56 -13.16 -19.20 -14.41
C ASP A 56 -12.97 -20.54 -13.71
N ASP A 57 -12.98 -21.64 -14.47
CA ASP A 57 -12.75 -22.98 -13.93
C ASP A 57 -11.31 -23.15 -13.46
N LYS A 58 -10.34 -22.68 -14.25
CA LYS A 58 -8.93 -22.68 -13.84
C LYS A 58 -8.70 -21.76 -12.64
N LEU A 59 -9.33 -20.59 -12.63
CA LEU A 59 -9.25 -19.67 -11.50
C LEU A 59 -9.80 -20.33 -10.24
N ARG A 60 -10.98 -20.95 -10.30
CA ARG A 60 -11.58 -21.68 -9.18
C ARG A 60 -10.66 -22.75 -8.63
N ALA A 61 -10.06 -23.56 -9.52
CA ALA A 61 -9.09 -24.57 -9.12
C ALA A 61 -7.86 -23.94 -8.44
N LEU A 62 -7.29 -22.87 -8.98
CA LEU A 62 -6.16 -22.17 -8.35
C LEU A 62 -6.52 -21.62 -6.97
N LEU A 63 -7.73 -21.06 -6.81
CA LEU A 63 -8.24 -20.55 -5.54
C LEU A 63 -8.42 -21.66 -4.48
N SER A 64 -8.61 -22.91 -4.90
CA SER A 64 -8.67 -24.05 -3.97
C SER A 64 -7.31 -24.40 -3.35
N LEU A 65 -6.19 -23.95 -3.95
CA LEU A 65 -4.84 -24.15 -3.39
C LEU A 65 -4.41 -23.04 -2.41
N ILE A 66 -5.04 -21.88 -2.48
CA ILE A 66 -4.60 -20.70 -1.71
C ILE A 66 -5.65 -20.30 -0.67
N THR A 67 -5.19 -19.70 0.41
CA THR A 67 -6.08 -19.16 1.43
C THR A 67 -6.63 -17.80 1.00
N GLN A 68 -7.76 -17.40 1.59
CA GLN A 68 -8.31 -16.05 1.40
C GLN A 68 -7.28 -14.96 1.70
N ARG A 69 -6.48 -15.12 2.77
CA ARG A 69 -5.43 -14.16 3.14
C ARG A 69 -4.35 -14.02 2.08
N GLU A 70 -3.98 -15.13 1.45
CA GLU A 70 -3.00 -15.13 0.36
C GLU A 70 -3.59 -14.46 -0.88
N PHE A 71 -4.83 -14.77 -1.23
CA PHE A 71 -5.54 -14.07 -2.31
C PHE A 71 -5.59 -12.54 -2.10
N GLU A 72 -5.89 -12.11 -0.86
CA GLU A 72 -5.93 -10.69 -0.49
C GLU A 72 -4.57 -9.99 -0.58
N THR A 73 -3.46 -10.73 -0.59
CA THR A 73 -2.12 -10.19 -0.86
C THR A 73 -1.78 -10.05 -2.36
N PHE A 74 -2.52 -10.68 -3.28
CA PHE A 74 -2.27 -10.61 -4.74
C PHE A 74 -3.12 -9.58 -5.46
N ILE A 75 -4.32 -9.31 -4.96
CA ILE A 75 -5.12 -8.19 -5.44
C ILE A 75 -4.42 -6.91 -4.98
N SER A 76 -4.06 -6.03 -5.93
CA SER A 76 -3.45 -4.76 -5.55
C SER A 76 -4.39 -4.01 -4.60
N ALA A 77 -3.85 -3.26 -3.63
CA ALA A 77 -4.69 -2.49 -2.72
C ALA A 77 -5.73 -1.64 -3.47
N ARG A 78 -5.39 -1.16 -4.68
CA ARG A 78 -6.32 -0.48 -5.59
C ARG A 78 -7.44 -1.36 -6.12
N ASP A 79 -7.14 -2.57 -6.55
CA ASP A 79 -8.15 -3.51 -7.06
C ASP A 79 -9.09 -3.96 -5.93
N ARG A 80 -8.58 -4.09 -4.69
CA ARG A 80 -9.41 -4.32 -3.49
C ARG A 80 -10.34 -3.14 -3.23
N LEU A 81 -9.82 -1.93 -3.28
CA LEU A 81 -10.62 -0.70 -3.13
C LEU A 81 -11.65 -0.55 -4.26
N ARG A 82 -11.34 -0.99 -5.48
CA ARG A 82 -12.29 -1.01 -6.61
C ARG A 82 -13.41 -2.02 -6.39
N ALA A 83 -13.06 -3.23 -5.96
CA ALA A 83 -14.02 -4.27 -5.61
C ALA A 83 -14.95 -3.85 -4.44
N LEU A 84 -14.46 -3.02 -3.52
CA LEU A 84 -15.24 -2.44 -2.42
C LEU A 84 -16.04 -1.18 -2.80
N GLY A 85 -15.93 -0.69 -4.04
CA GLY A 85 -16.61 0.51 -4.51
C GLY A 85 -16.03 1.83 -4.00
N ILE A 86 -14.89 1.79 -3.29
CA ILE A 86 -14.16 2.98 -2.82
C ILE A 86 -13.46 3.67 -4.00
N LEU A 87 -12.95 2.88 -4.95
CA LEU A 87 -12.39 3.35 -6.21
C LEU A 87 -13.34 2.96 -7.35
N ARG A 88 -13.61 3.91 -8.24
CA ARG A 88 -14.38 3.67 -9.47
C ARG A 88 -13.48 3.08 -10.56
N GLU A 89 -14.10 2.54 -11.60
CA GLU A 89 -13.39 1.95 -12.75
C GLU A 89 -12.45 2.95 -13.44
N ASP A 90 -12.82 4.23 -13.47
CA ASP A 90 -12.03 5.33 -14.03
C ASP A 90 -10.87 5.81 -13.11
N GLY A 91 -10.72 5.18 -11.93
CA GLY A 91 -9.69 5.53 -10.96
C GLY A 91 -10.05 6.71 -10.04
N THR A 92 -11.26 7.27 -10.16
CA THR A 92 -11.76 8.28 -9.22
C THR A 92 -12.16 7.63 -7.89
N VAL A 93 -12.02 8.37 -6.79
CA VAL A 93 -12.44 7.90 -5.46
C VAL A 93 -13.88 8.31 -5.24
N ASP A 94 -14.68 7.40 -4.68
CA ASP A 94 -15.99 7.78 -4.16
C ASP A 94 -15.80 8.57 -2.85
N TYR A 95 -15.85 9.90 -2.98
CA TYR A 95 -15.62 10.80 -1.85
C TYR A 95 -16.64 10.65 -0.73
N GLY A 96 -17.89 10.28 -1.04
CA GLY A 96 -18.92 10.05 -0.02
C GLY A 96 -18.51 8.90 0.88
N LEU A 97 -18.19 7.76 0.26
CA LEU A 97 -17.79 6.56 0.99
C LEU A 97 -16.44 6.73 1.71
N ALA A 98 -15.49 7.47 1.11
CA ALA A 98 -14.24 7.82 1.76
C ALA A 98 -14.44 8.68 3.02
N LEU A 99 -15.36 9.66 2.97
CA LEU A 99 -15.70 10.49 4.12
C LEU A 99 -16.43 9.70 5.21
N GLU A 100 -17.29 8.75 4.84
CA GLU A 100 -17.92 7.83 5.80
C GLU A 100 -16.90 6.97 6.54
N ILE A 101 -15.89 6.43 5.83
CA ILE A 101 -14.79 5.68 6.46
C ILE A 101 -14.03 6.56 7.46
N LEU A 102 -13.76 7.83 7.11
CA LEU A 102 -13.13 8.77 8.03
C LEU A 102 -14.02 9.12 9.22
N ALA A 103 -15.34 9.19 9.03
CA ALA A 103 -16.29 9.42 10.11
C ALA A 103 -16.30 8.25 11.09
N VAL A 104 -16.29 7.00 10.59
CA VAL A 104 -16.15 5.81 11.44
C VAL A 104 -14.81 5.82 12.19
N ALA A 105 -13.74 6.20 11.51
CA ALA A 105 -12.41 6.29 12.11
C ALA A 105 -12.32 7.32 13.25
N ARG A 106 -13.22 8.31 13.31
CA ARG A 106 -13.25 9.30 14.39
C ARG A 106 -13.49 8.64 15.75
N ASP A 107 -14.37 7.65 15.78
CA ASP A 107 -14.83 6.99 17.00
C ASP A 107 -14.00 5.71 17.31
N ASP A 108 -13.14 5.29 16.38
CA ASP A 108 -12.16 4.22 16.57
C ASP A 108 -10.78 4.80 16.92
N GLU A 109 -10.34 4.62 18.16
CA GLU A 109 -9.08 5.21 18.66
C GLU A 109 -7.84 4.66 17.94
N TYR A 110 -7.87 3.40 17.49
CA TYR A 110 -6.74 2.81 16.78
C TYR A 110 -6.63 3.38 15.36
N LEU A 111 -7.72 3.40 14.62
CA LEU A 111 -7.76 3.91 13.25
C LEU A 111 -7.51 5.41 13.21
N LYS A 112 -8.06 6.17 14.16
CA LYS A 112 -7.73 7.59 14.36
C LYS A 112 -6.23 7.80 14.51
N ASN A 113 -5.57 7.04 15.39
CA ASN A 113 -4.14 7.17 15.62
C ASN A 113 -3.32 6.75 14.39
N ALA A 114 -3.75 5.74 13.64
CA ALA A 114 -3.11 5.32 12.40
C ALA A 114 -3.19 6.43 11.33
N ILE A 115 -4.37 7.06 11.16
CA ILE A 115 -4.56 8.19 10.25
C ILE A 115 -3.65 9.37 10.63
N LEU A 116 -3.63 9.76 11.90
CA LEU A 116 -2.78 10.87 12.34
C LEU A 116 -1.29 10.61 12.09
N ARG A 117 -0.81 9.38 12.34
CA ARG A 117 0.57 9.00 12.03
C ARG A 117 0.86 9.07 10.54
N PHE A 118 -0.03 8.53 9.72
CA PHE A 118 0.08 8.57 8.27
C PHE A 118 0.16 10.02 7.78
N VAL A 119 -0.75 10.89 8.23
CA VAL A 119 -0.75 12.31 7.82
C VAL A 119 0.53 13.03 8.25
N MET A 120 1.02 12.76 9.46
CA MET A 120 2.27 13.35 9.95
C MET A 120 3.51 12.84 9.21
N GLN A 121 3.50 11.61 8.70
CA GLN A 121 4.61 11.02 7.95
C GLN A 121 4.63 11.52 6.50
N GLU A 122 3.47 11.53 5.84
CA GLU A 122 3.37 11.81 4.42
C GLU A 122 3.14 13.30 4.09
N PHE A 123 2.44 14.04 4.96
CA PHE A 123 1.97 15.41 4.67
C PHE A 123 2.49 16.46 5.67
N ARG A 124 3.62 16.19 6.33
CA ARG A 124 4.16 17.09 7.38
C ARG A 124 4.32 18.53 6.91
N GLU A 125 4.89 18.73 5.73
CA GLU A 125 5.18 20.07 5.20
C GLU A 125 3.89 20.79 4.76
N ASP A 126 2.93 20.05 4.22
CA ASP A 126 1.61 20.61 3.87
C ASP A 126 0.83 21.02 5.11
N LEU A 127 0.88 20.20 6.17
CA LEU A 127 0.34 20.57 7.49
C LEU A 127 1.00 21.85 8.04
N LYS A 128 2.33 21.96 7.98
CA LYS A 128 3.03 23.18 8.43
C LYS A 128 2.59 24.42 7.65
N LYS A 129 2.45 24.31 6.32
CA LYS A 129 1.96 25.40 5.46
C LYS A 129 0.53 25.79 5.82
N MET A 130 -0.37 24.81 5.98
CA MET A 130 -1.77 25.05 6.37
C MET A 130 -1.88 25.73 7.73
N LEU A 131 -1.05 25.32 8.69
CA LEU A 131 -1.00 25.91 10.03
C LEU A 131 -0.29 27.27 10.07
N GLY A 132 0.17 27.79 8.94
CA GLY A 132 0.93 29.05 8.88
C GLY A 132 2.30 28.97 9.56
N VAL A 133 2.78 27.77 9.90
CA VAL A 133 4.12 27.53 10.47
C VAL A 133 5.12 27.50 9.32
N SER A 134 5.26 28.65 8.69
CA SER A 134 6.28 28.94 7.71
C SER A 134 7.45 29.58 8.45
N PHE A 135 8.62 28.94 8.42
CA PHE A 135 9.87 29.61 8.82
C PHE A 135 10.24 30.76 7.87
N ALA A 136 9.47 31.03 6.81
CA ALA A 136 9.73 32.13 5.89
C ALA A 136 9.53 33.53 6.50
N GLY A 137 9.14 33.62 7.78
CA GLY A 137 9.11 34.88 8.54
C GLY A 137 10.10 34.96 9.70
N VAL A 138 10.89 33.91 9.97
CA VAL A 138 11.88 33.94 11.08
C VAL A 138 13.13 34.67 10.60
N VAL A 139 13.16 35.97 10.82
CA VAL A 139 14.39 36.77 10.71
C VAL A 139 15.18 36.57 11.98
N LEU A 140 16.26 35.79 11.90
CA LEU A 140 17.25 35.75 12.98
C LEU A 140 17.91 37.12 13.08
N ARG A 141 17.60 37.87 14.15
CA ARG A 141 18.24 39.15 14.45
C ARG A 141 19.37 38.92 15.43
N TRP A 142 20.53 39.50 15.12
CA TRP A 142 21.66 39.53 16.04
C TRP A 142 21.41 40.63 17.07
N GLU A 143 21.02 40.24 18.28
CA GLU A 143 20.78 41.16 19.39
C GLU A 143 21.83 40.97 20.48
N GLU A 144 22.11 42.03 21.25
CA GLU A 144 23.12 42.00 22.32
C GLU A 144 22.87 40.88 23.35
N GLY A 145 21.60 40.53 23.61
CA GLY A 145 21.24 39.40 24.47
C GLY A 145 21.70 38.04 23.93
N PHE A 146 21.69 37.86 22.61
CA PHE A 146 22.24 36.66 21.96
C PHE A 146 23.78 36.65 22.03
N GLU A 147 24.40 37.82 21.91
CA GLU A 147 25.85 37.98 22.03
C GLU A 147 26.35 37.70 23.45
N ALA A 148 25.61 38.18 24.47
CA ALA A 148 25.85 37.86 25.86
C ALA A 148 25.69 36.36 26.14
N PHE A 149 24.64 35.72 25.59
CA PHE A 149 24.42 34.28 25.70
C PHE A 149 25.57 33.45 25.09
N LEU A 150 26.08 33.85 23.93
CA LEU A 150 27.26 33.21 23.31
C LEU A 150 28.52 33.39 24.17
N ARG A 151 28.73 34.57 24.76
CA ARG A 151 29.87 34.84 25.65
C ARG A 151 29.80 34.05 26.96
N GLU A 152 28.60 33.83 27.50
CA GLU A 152 28.41 33.09 28.75
C GLU A 152 28.52 31.57 28.58
N ARG A 153 27.93 31.00 27.51
CA ARG A 153 27.89 29.54 27.33
C ARG A 153 29.01 28.96 26.46
N LYS A 154 29.66 29.73 25.58
CA LYS A 154 30.76 29.25 24.74
C LYS A 154 32.14 29.38 25.41
N LYS A 155 32.22 29.15 26.73
CA LYS A 155 33.49 28.96 27.45
C LYS A 155 33.95 27.50 27.37
N ARG A 156 34.44 27.05 26.20
CA ARG A 156 35.30 25.86 25.93
C ARG A 156 35.36 25.67 24.40
N ARG A 157 36.48 25.65 23.67
CA ARG A 157 37.92 25.50 23.93
C ARG A 157 38.68 26.59 23.15
N SER A 158 39.68 27.24 23.75
CA SER A 158 40.75 27.89 22.98
C SER A 158 41.69 26.79 22.47
N TYR A 159 41.80 26.60 21.16
CA TYR A 159 42.93 25.86 20.61
C TYR A 159 44.09 26.86 20.46
N LYS A 160 45.20 26.60 21.15
CA LYS A 160 46.48 27.23 20.81
C LYS A 160 46.97 26.57 19.52
N GLN A 161 46.98 27.35 18.44
CA GLN A 161 47.70 27.00 17.23
C GLN A 161 49.18 27.32 17.52
N TYR A 162 49.99 26.28 17.69
CA TYR A 162 51.44 26.45 17.75
C TYR A 162 51.93 26.61 16.31
N CYS A 163 52.59 27.74 16.02
CA CYS A 163 53.46 27.91 14.86
C CYS A 163 54.82 27.26 15.16
#